data_AF-A0AAJ5CIX7-F1
#
_entry.id   AF-A0AAJ5CIX7-F1
#
_cell.length_a   1.000
_cell.length_b   1.000
_cell.length_c   1.000
_cell.angle_alpha   90.00
_cell.angle_beta   90.00
_cell.angle_gamma   90.00
#
_symmetry.space_group_name_H-M   'P 1'
#
loop_
_entity.id
_entity.type
_entity.pdbx_description
1 polymer ?
#
loop_
_entity_poly.entity_id
_entity_poly.type
_entity_poly.pdbx_seq_one_letter_code
_entity_poly.pdbx_strand_id
1 'polypeptide(L)'
;MHVDTGKPVGAHPLPVRADFDCAGRALVRAVLAIVPQAVMWRRTAADYAASLHPAPFEPGVLNAACLGETQRDPALAAAMRASGRPAYEEALIEPPLT
;
A
#
# COMPACT_ATOMS: atom_id res chain seq x y z
N MET A 1 -46.23 -5.09 -14.12
CA MET A 1 -45.07 -4.21 -13.86
C MET A 1 -43.98 -5.08 -13.26
N HIS A 2 -42.95 -5.40 -14.04
CA HIS A 2 -41.80 -6.17 -13.57
C HIS A 2 -40.78 -5.15 -13.10
N VAL A 3 -40.49 -5.12 -11.81
CA VAL A 3 -39.42 -4.26 -11.27
C VAL A 3 -38.13 -5.02 -11.56
N ASP A 4 -37.36 -4.52 -12.52
CA ASP A 4 -35.98 -4.94 -12.71
C ASP A 4 -35.19 -4.51 -11.48
N THR A 5 -35.07 -5.42 -10.51
CA THR A 5 -34.14 -5.27 -9.40
C THR A 5 -32.75 -5.46 -9.98
N GLY A 6 -32.21 -4.39 -10.54
CA GLY A 6 -30.93 -4.38 -11.26
C GLY A 6 -29.92 -5.29 -10.57
N LYS A 7 -29.39 -6.25 -11.34
CA LYS A 7 -28.30 -7.15 -10.95
C LYS A 7 -27.30 -6.36 -10.09
N PRO A 8 -26.94 -6.81 -8.87
CA PRO A 8 -25.96 -6.11 -8.06
C PRO A 8 -24.73 -5.91 -8.94
N VAL A 9 -24.36 -4.64 -9.18
CA VAL A 9 -23.11 -4.31 -9.85
C VAL A 9 -22.05 -5.05 -9.04
N GLY A 10 -21.45 -6.08 -9.64
CA GLY A 10 -20.57 -6.99 -8.92
C GLY A 10 -19.56 -6.14 -8.17
N ALA A 11 -19.53 -6.30 -6.84
CA ALA A 11 -18.70 -5.51 -5.94
C ALA A 11 -17.29 -5.37 -6.52
N HIS A 12 -16.99 -4.20 -7.08
CA HIS A 12 -15.67 -3.95 -7.64
C HIS A 12 -14.67 -3.97 -6.49
N PRO A 13 -13.53 -4.66 -6.63
CA PRO A 13 -12.53 -4.68 -5.58
C PRO A 13 -12.12 -3.24 -5.25
N LEU A 14 -12.08 -2.91 -3.96
CA LEU A 14 -11.61 -1.63 -3.46
C LEU A 14 -10.11 -1.77 -3.14
N PRO A 15 -9.20 -1.31 -4.02
CA PRO A 15 -7.77 -1.36 -3.76
C PRO A 15 -7.42 -0.45 -2.57
N VAL A 16 -6.78 -1.02 -1.56
CA VAL A 16 -6.32 -0.30 -0.36
C VAL A 16 -4.80 -0.36 -0.26
N ARG A 17 -4.20 0.79 0.05
CA ARG A 17 -2.78 0.94 0.35
C ARG A 17 -2.60 1.96 1.45
N ALA A 18 -1.44 1.91 2.08
CA ALA A 18 -0.92 2.92 3.00
C ALA A 18 0.61 2.84 2.96
N ASP A 19 1.26 3.67 3.75
CA ASP A 19 2.70 3.60 3.96
C ASP A 19 3.16 2.23 4.45
N PHE A 20 4.33 1.79 3.99
CA PHE A 20 4.96 0.57 4.46
C PHE A 20 5.72 0.80 5.76
N ASP A 21 5.01 1.28 6.77
CA ASP A 21 5.45 1.36 8.16
C ASP A 21 4.49 0.58 9.09
N CYS A 22 4.69 0.67 10.40
CA CYS A 22 3.86 -0.06 11.35
C CYS A 22 2.40 0.44 11.38
N ALA A 23 2.16 1.74 11.18
CA ALA A 23 0.84 2.35 11.24
C ALA A 23 0.04 2.08 9.96
N GLY A 24 0.64 2.29 8.78
CA GLY A 24 0.01 2.01 7.50
C GLY A 24 -0.34 0.53 7.34
N ARG A 25 0.52 -0.38 7.82
CA ARG A 25 0.21 -1.82 7.84
C ARG A 25 -0.94 -2.17 8.79
N ALA A 26 -0.98 -1.57 9.98
CA ALA A 26 -2.10 -1.75 10.91
C ALA A 26 -3.43 -1.26 10.30
N LEU A 27 -3.41 -0.11 9.61
CA LEU A 27 -4.56 0.42 8.89
C LEU A 27 -5.04 -0.55 7.79
N VAL A 28 -4.15 -0.98 6.90
CA VAL A 28 -4.51 -1.91 5.81
C VAL A 28 -5.10 -3.20 6.36
N ARG A 29 -4.53 -3.77 7.44
CA ARG A 29 -5.10 -4.95 8.10
C ARG A 29 -6.50 -4.69 8.65
N ALA A 30 -6.71 -3.57 9.33
CA ALA A 30 -8.02 -3.23 9.89
C ALA A 30 -9.07 -3.08 8.79
N VAL A 31 -8.72 -2.42 7.68
CA VAL A 31 -9.63 -2.25 6.53
C VAL A 31 -9.95 -3.60 5.87
N LEU A 32 -8.95 -4.45 5.61
CA LEU A 32 -9.17 -5.78 5.03
C LEU A 32 -10.04 -6.68 5.91
N ALA A 33 -10.01 -6.51 7.23
CA ALA A 33 -10.83 -7.28 8.16
C ALA A 33 -12.31 -6.84 8.18
N ILE A 34 -12.59 -5.58 7.85
CA ILE A 34 -13.93 -4.97 8.03
C ILE A 34 -14.64 -4.75 6.70
N VAL A 35 -13.91 -4.55 5.61
CA VAL A 35 -14.45 -4.21 4.29
C VAL A 35 -14.30 -5.43 3.35
N PRO A 36 -15.36 -6.21 3.08
CA PRO A 36 -15.27 -7.42 2.28
C PRO A 36 -14.79 -7.22 0.84
N GLN A 37 -14.97 -6.00 0.31
CA GLN A 37 -14.54 -5.62 -1.04
C GLN A 37 -13.08 -5.16 -1.07
N ALA A 38 -12.46 -4.89 0.08
CA ALA A 38 -11.11 -4.36 0.14
C ALA A 38 -10.10 -5.43 -0.30
N VAL A 39 -9.22 -5.03 -1.22
CA VAL A 39 -8.09 -5.84 -1.66
C VAL A 39 -6.83 -5.02 -1.49
N MET A 40 -5.74 -5.64 -1.07
CA MET A 40 -4.46 -4.95 -1.00
C MET A 40 -4.04 -4.51 -2.41
N TRP A 41 -3.79 -3.22 -2.61
CA TRP A 41 -3.26 -2.72 -3.87
C TRP A 41 -1.84 -3.25 -4.04
N ARG A 42 -1.66 -4.10 -5.06
CA ARG A 42 -0.36 -4.65 -5.43
C ARG A 42 0.43 -3.62 -6.24
N ARG A 43 1.39 -2.97 -5.58
CA ARG A 43 2.52 -2.31 -6.21
C ARG A 43 3.75 -3.18 -5.90
N THR A 44 4.45 -3.60 -6.93
CA THR A 44 5.66 -4.42 -6.86
C THR A 44 6.81 -3.66 -6.21
N ALA A 45 7.87 -4.36 -5.82
CA ALA A 45 9.14 -3.74 -5.44
C ALA A 45 9.63 -2.67 -6.44
N ALA A 46 9.40 -2.86 -7.74
CA ALA A 46 9.76 -1.88 -8.77
C ALA A 46 8.90 -0.61 -8.67
N ASP A 47 7.61 -0.76 -8.36
CA ASP A 47 6.71 0.38 -8.21
C ASP A 47 6.98 1.21 -6.95
N TYR A 48 7.62 0.60 -5.95
CA TYR A 48 8.06 1.28 -4.73
C TYR A 48 9.51 1.74 -4.77
N ALA A 49 10.33 1.32 -5.75
CA ALA A 49 11.72 1.76 -5.85
C ALA A 49 11.83 3.29 -5.85
N ALA A 50 10.94 3.97 -6.57
CA ALA A 50 10.82 5.43 -6.58
C ALA A 50 10.61 6.03 -5.17
N SER A 51 9.80 5.37 -4.32
CA SER A 51 9.55 5.80 -2.94
C SER A 51 10.69 5.54 -1.96
N LEU A 52 11.71 4.77 -2.37
CA LEU A 52 12.89 4.46 -1.55
C LEU A 52 14.02 5.48 -1.74
N HIS A 53 13.80 6.54 -2.53
CA HIS A 53 14.79 7.61 -2.76
C HIS A 53 14.57 8.84 -1.84
N PRO A 54 15.62 9.63 -1.58
CA PRO A 54 15.49 10.91 -0.89
C PRO A 54 14.92 11.98 -1.83
N ALA A 55 14.02 12.78 -1.26
CA ALA A 55 13.27 13.90 -1.84
C ALA A 55 11.88 13.56 -2.43
N PRO A 56 10.84 14.36 -2.10
CA PRO A 56 10.88 15.52 -1.19
C PRO A 56 10.77 15.15 0.30
N PHE A 57 10.56 13.87 0.65
CA PHE A 57 10.35 13.44 2.03
C PHE A 57 11.60 12.76 2.62
N GLU A 58 11.94 13.08 3.86
CA GLU A 58 12.87 12.28 4.67
C GLU A 58 12.06 11.22 5.42
N PRO A 59 12.11 9.95 5.01
CA PRO A 59 11.39 8.92 5.67
C PRO A 59 12.02 8.57 7.01
N GLY A 60 11.15 8.20 7.94
CA GLY A 60 11.57 7.71 9.24
C GLY A 60 12.49 6.50 9.12
N VAL A 61 13.15 6.17 10.23
CA VAL A 61 13.97 4.95 10.32
C VAL A 61 13.08 3.73 10.11
N LEU A 62 13.50 2.82 9.23
CA LEU A 62 12.81 1.56 9.03
C LEU A 62 12.74 0.75 10.34
N ASN A 63 11.52 0.41 10.76
CA ASN A 63 11.32 -0.59 11.80
C ASN A 63 11.29 -2.01 11.18
N ALA A 64 12.43 -2.71 11.23
CA ALA A 64 12.56 -4.04 10.64
C ALA A 64 11.64 -5.12 11.25
N ALA A 65 11.18 -4.95 12.50
CA ALA A 65 10.19 -5.86 13.11
C ALA A 65 8.84 -5.79 12.36
N CYS A 66 8.54 -4.63 11.75
CA CYS A 66 7.37 -4.44 10.91
C CYS A 66 7.56 -4.98 9.47
N LEU A 67 8.68 -5.60 9.12
CA LEU A 67 8.83 -6.31 7.83
C LEU A 67 8.37 -7.77 7.87
N GLY A 68 8.05 -8.32 9.05
CA GLY A 68 7.67 -9.73 9.17
C GLY A 68 6.43 -10.13 8.37
N GLU A 69 5.49 -9.22 8.12
CA GLU A 69 4.28 -9.54 7.32
C GLU A 69 4.38 -9.09 5.86
N THR A 70 5.52 -8.56 5.40
CA THR A 70 5.75 -8.31 3.96
C THR A 70 6.11 -9.60 3.20
N GLN A 71 5.86 -10.79 3.77
CA GLN A 71 6.02 -12.10 3.10
C GLN A 71 5.32 -12.16 1.72
N ARG A 72 4.31 -11.32 1.49
CA ARG A 72 3.63 -11.19 0.19
C ARG A 72 4.42 -10.43 -0.89
N ASP A 73 5.47 -9.69 -0.53
CA ASP A 73 6.44 -9.08 -1.43
C ASP A 73 7.87 -9.12 -0.83
N PRO A 74 8.57 -10.26 -0.94
CA PRO A 74 9.91 -10.43 -0.40
C PRO A 74 10.95 -9.51 -1.07
N ALA A 75 10.70 -9.09 -2.32
CA ALA A 75 11.60 -8.19 -3.03
C ALA A 75 11.51 -6.76 -2.46
N LEU A 76 10.30 -6.27 -2.17
CA LEU A 76 10.10 -4.98 -1.50
C LEU A 76 10.69 -4.98 -0.10
N ALA A 77 10.50 -6.07 0.64
CA ALA A 77 11.10 -6.24 1.97
C ALA A 77 12.64 -6.21 1.93
N ALA A 78 13.26 -6.77 0.89
CA ALA A 78 14.70 -6.72 0.70
C ALA A 78 15.17 -5.30 0.32
N ALA A 79 14.44 -4.62 -0.56
CA ALA A 79 14.76 -3.25 -0.98
C ALA A 79 14.68 -2.25 0.19
N MET A 80 13.64 -2.33 1.02
CA MET A 80 13.51 -1.52 2.24
C MET A 80 14.66 -1.77 3.22
N ARG A 81 15.08 -3.04 3.42
CA ARG A 81 16.23 -3.37 4.27
C ARG A 81 17.53 -2.80 3.73
N ALA A 82 17.75 -2.88 2.41
CA ALA A 82 18.94 -2.36 1.76
C ALA A 82 19.02 -0.82 1.86
N SER A 83 17.88 -0.13 1.77
CA SER A 83 17.82 1.33 1.90
C SER A 83 17.75 1.82 3.36
N GLY A 84 17.41 0.95 4.31
CA GLY A 84 17.15 1.33 5.70
C GLY A 84 15.90 2.19 5.88
N ARG A 85 15.02 2.27 4.88
CA ARG A 85 13.89 3.20 4.81
C ARG A 85 12.57 2.47 4.53
N PRO A 86 11.44 2.91 5.12
CA PRO A 86 10.12 2.49 4.69
C PRO A 86 9.81 3.02 3.28
N ALA A 87 8.87 2.36 2.60
CA ALA A 87 8.35 2.82 1.32
C ALA A 87 7.09 3.66 1.58
N TYR A 88 7.14 4.95 1.27
CA TYR A 88 6.02 5.87 1.48
C TYR A 88 5.19 6.11 0.23
N GLU A 89 3.89 6.28 0.43
CA GLU A 89 2.93 6.41 -0.66
C GLU A 89 2.99 7.79 -1.31
N GLU A 90 3.25 8.84 -0.54
CA GLU A 90 3.36 10.21 -1.04
C GLU A 90 4.51 10.39 -2.04
N ALA A 91 5.57 9.59 -1.92
CA ALA A 91 6.68 9.61 -2.86
C ALA A 91 6.31 9.05 -4.24
N LEU A 92 5.10 8.49 -4.39
CA LEU A 92 4.57 7.96 -5.64
C LEU A 92 3.38 8.77 -6.18
N ILE A 93 3.04 9.88 -5.54
CA ILE A 93 2.07 10.86 -6.03
C ILE A 93 2.85 11.91 -6.79
N GLU A 94 2.51 12.11 -8.07
CA GLU A 94 3.11 13.21 -8.84
C GLU A 94 2.73 14.54 -8.19
N PRO A 95 3.68 15.48 -8.03
CA PRO A 95 3.34 16.82 -7.57
C PRO A 95 2.32 17.43 -8.53
N PRO A 96 1.32 18.19 -8.03
CA PRO A 96 0.38 18.88 -8.90
C PRO A 96 1.16 19.75 -9.88
N LEU A 97 0.76 19.70 -11.16
CA LEU A 97 1.35 20.52 -12.22
C LEU A 97 1.32 21.99 -11.78
N THR A 98 2.51 22.57 -11.57
CA THR A 98 2.72 24.00 -11.29
C THR A 98 2.70 24.82 -12.57
#